data_AF-A0A3L7X5G9-F1
#
_entry.id   AF-A0A3L7X5G9-F1
#
_cell.length_a   1.000
_cell.length_b   1.000
_cell.length_c   1.000
_cell.angle_alpha   90.00
_cell.angle_beta   90.00
_cell.angle_gamma   90.00
#
_symmetry.space_group_name_H-M   'P 1'
#
loop_
_entity.id
_entity.type
_entity.pdbx_description
1 polymer ?
#
loop_
_entity_poly.entity_id
_entity_poly.type
_entity_poly.pdbx_seq_one_letter_code
_entity_poly.pdbx_strand_id
1 'polypeptide(L)'
;MSRLRFPGLIDAHVHLREPGATHKEDWDSGTAAALAGGFTCVLAMPNTQPPLTDNASLQAALAAAAAKARCDYGIYAGGTTLNAAAVAALAPHTTGLKLYLNETYGQLRIDDLAVLQAHMQAWPATRPLLCHAEGLNVPAAILLAMLAQRSVHICHVSRAAEIAVIRAAKARGLAVTCEVTPHHLLLTQADAAALPSGRSEVRPALNNTADQAALWQAVQDGVVDCIATDHAPHLP
;
A
#
# COMPACT_ATOMS: atom_id res chain seq x y z
N MET A 1 11.13 -35.40 -1.87
CA MET A 1 10.21 -34.39 -1.30
C MET A 1 9.09 -34.13 -2.30
N SER A 2 7.83 -34.23 -1.89
CA SER A 2 6.68 -33.83 -2.72
C SER A 2 6.66 -32.30 -2.84
N ARG A 3 6.54 -31.78 -4.07
CA ARG A 3 6.37 -30.33 -4.30
C ARG A 3 4.89 -29.96 -4.13
N LEU A 4 4.62 -28.86 -3.43
CA LEU A 4 3.30 -28.21 -3.43
C LEU A 4 3.23 -27.25 -4.61
N ARG A 5 2.09 -27.19 -5.31
CA ARG A 5 1.85 -26.27 -6.43
C ARG A 5 0.77 -25.25 -6.04
N PHE A 6 1.13 -23.98 -6.10
CA PHE A 6 0.22 -22.85 -5.89
C PHE A 6 -0.13 -22.17 -7.23
N PRO A 7 -1.23 -21.40 -7.32
CA PRO A 7 -1.39 -20.42 -8.39
C PRO A 7 -0.29 -19.35 -8.30
N GLY A 8 -0.17 -18.54 -9.34
CA GLY A 8 0.72 -17.37 -9.30
C GLY A 8 0.26 -16.37 -8.24
N LEU A 9 1.15 -15.99 -7.32
CA LEU A 9 0.82 -15.05 -6.24
C LEU A 9 0.81 -13.61 -6.78
N ILE A 10 0.04 -12.75 -6.12
CA ILE A 10 -0.04 -11.31 -6.43
C ILE A 10 0.42 -10.53 -5.20
N ASP A 11 1.38 -9.63 -5.38
CA ASP A 11 1.76 -8.68 -4.35
C ASP A 11 1.10 -7.33 -4.60
N ALA A 12 0.20 -6.92 -3.71
CA ALA A 12 -0.59 -5.72 -3.89
C ALA A 12 0.14 -4.42 -3.49
N HIS A 13 1.35 -4.51 -2.92
CA HIS A 13 2.03 -3.34 -2.38
C HIS A 13 3.55 -3.43 -2.56
N VAL A 14 4.06 -2.87 -3.66
CA VAL A 14 5.51 -2.79 -3.91
C VAL A 14 5.96 -1.39 -4.31
N HIS A 15 7.20 -1.04 -3.96
CA HIS A 15 7.86 0.19 -4.38
C HIS A 15 9.06 -0.12 -5.28
N LEU A 16 8.89 -0.03 -6.59
CA LEU A 16 9.94 -0.37 -7.57
C LEU A 16 10.88 0.80 -7.91
N ARG A 17 10.64 1.98 -7.32
CA ARG A 17 11.52 3.18 -7.34
C ARG A 17 11.81 3.79 -8.71
N GLU A 18 11.29 3.22 -9.80
CA GLU A 18 11.44 3.73 -11.16
C GLU A 18 10.10 4.30 -11.68
N PRO A 19 10.08 5.56 -12.17
CA PRO A 19 11.22 6.43 -12.49
C PRO A 19 11.93 7.09 -11.29
N GLY A 20 13.21 7.43 -11.52
CA GLY A 20 13.97 8.40 -10.72
C GLY A 20 14.99 7.83 -9.72
N ALA A 21 14.62 6.83 -8.92
CA ALA A 21 15.47 6.29 -7.86
C ALA A 21 16.00 4.88 -8.15
N THR A 22 16.40 4.63 -9.40
CA THR A 22 16.79 3.30 -9.92
C THR A 22 18.03 2.69 -9.26
N HIS A 23 18.84 3.48 -8.56
CA HIS A 23 19.95 2.99 -7.74
C HIS A 23 19.48 2.19 -6.51
N LYS A 24 18.22 2.36 -6.08
CA LYS A 24 17.63 1.60 -4.97
C LYS A 24 17.01 0.29 -5.45
N GLU A 25 16.27 0.36 -6.55
CA GLU A 25 15.62 -0.74 -7.25
C GLU A 25 15.08 -0.19 -8.58
N ASP A 26 14.88 -1.03 -9.58
CA ASP A 26 14.17 -0.66 -10.80
C ASP A 26 13.16 -1.75 -11.22
N TRP A 27 12.44 -1.55 -12.33
CA TRP A 27 11.44 -2.53 -12.78
C TRP A 27 12.04 -3.90 -13.08
N ASP A 28 13.28 -3.97 -13.55
CA ASP A 28 13.95 -5.23 -13.89
C ASP A 28 14.35 -6.00 -12.62
N SER A 29 15.03 -5.33 -11.69
CA SER A 29 15.51 -5.97 -10.46
C SER A 29 14.37 -6.31 -9.49
N GLY A 30 13.41 -5.41 -9.32
CA GLY A 30 12.28 -5.62 -8.41
C GLY A 30 11.33 -6.72 -8.88
N THR A 31 11.04 -6.81 -10.18
CA THR A 31 10.21 -7.92 -10.70
C THR A 31 10.97 -9.25 -10.77
N ALA A 32 12.30 -9.23 -10.88
CA ALA A 32 13.11 -10.44 -10.70
C ALA A 32 12.98 -10.96 -9.26
N ALA A 33 13.07 -10.07 -8.27
CA ALA A 33 12.87 -10.41 -6.86
C ALA A 33 11.46 -10.97 -6.60
N ALA A 34 10.43 -10.35 -7.21
CA ALA A 34 9.04 -10.83 -7.12
C ALA A 34 8.90 -12.27 -7.63
N LEU A 35 9.41 -12.59 -8.83
CA LEU A 35 9.38 -13.94 -9.38
C LEU A 35 10.14 -14.95 -8.52
N ALA A 36 11.29 -14.55 -7.97
CA ALA A 36 12.05 -15.39 -7.04
C ALA A 36 11.26 -15.69 -5.74
N GLY A 37 10.41 -14.75 -5.31
CA GLY A 37 9.46 -14.92 -4.21
C GLY A 37 8.18 -15.67 -4.55
N GLY A 38 8.00 -16.08 -5.82
CA GLY A 38 6.78 -16.77 -6.28
C GLY A 38 5.62 -15.84 -6.67
N PHE A 39 5.85 -14.52 -6.70
CA PHE A 39 4.88 -13.54 -7.18
C PHE A 39 4.96 -13.40 -8.70
N THR A 40 3.84 -13.64 -9.37
CA THR A 40 3.73 -13.53 -10.84
C THR A 40 3.08 -12.22 -11.27
N CYS A 41 2.54 -11.44 -10.32
CA CYS A 41 2.02 -10.10 -10.56
C CYS A 41 2.33 -9.17 -9.37
N VAL A 42 2.69 -7.92 -9.65
CA VAL A 42 2.94 -6.90 -8.62
C VAL A 42 2.19 -5.60 -8.88
N LEU A 43 1.74 -4.91 -7.83
CA LEU A 43 1.03 -3.63 -7.93
C LEU A 43 1.92 -2.50 -7.36
N ALA A 44 2.47 -1.68 -8.25
CA ALA A 44 3.49 -0.70 -7.92
C ALA A 44 2.89 0.63 -7.42
N MET A 45 3.44 1.12 -6.30
CA MET A 45 3.05 2.36 -5.64
C MET A 45 3.56 3.61 -6.37
N PRO A 46 2.85 4.76 -6.27
CA PRO A 46 3.08 5.94 -7.10
C PRO A 46 4.16 6.89 -6.58
N ASN A 47 4.81 6.60 -5.45
CA ASN A 47 5.79 7.48 -4.81
C ASN A 47 7.20 7.36 -5.44
N THR A 48 7.26 7.39 -6.76
CA THR A 48 8.47 7.49 -7.59
C THR A 48 8.98 8.93 -7.68
N GLN A 49 9.99 9.19 -8.51
CA GLN A 49 10.51 10.54 -8.76
C GLN A 49 10.54 10.82 -10.28
N PRO A 50 9.62 11.66 -10.82
CA PRO A 50 8.51 12.31 -10.11
C PRO A 50 7.46 11.29 -9.61
N PRO A 51 6.64 11.65 -8.61
CA PRO A 51 5.53 10.82 -8.18
C PRO A 51 4.48 10.73 -9.30
N LEU A 52 3.77 9.60 -9.38
CA LEU A 52 2.77 9.35 -10.41
C LEU A 52 1.44 10.01 -10.02
N THR A 53 1.27 11.27 -10.40
CA THR A 53 0.15 12.12 -9.97
C THR A 53 -0.61 12.76 -11.14
N ASP A 54 -0.14 12.54 -12.37
CA ASP A 54 -0.70 13.08 -13.61
C ASP A 54 -0.46 12.13 -14.81
N ASN A 55 -0.94 12.51 -15.99
CA ASN A 55 -0.79 11.67 -17.18
C ASN A 55 0.68 11.56 -17.64
N ALA A 56 1.48 12.62 -17.51
CA ALA A 56 2.87 12.60 -17.97
C ALA A 56 3.71 11.60 -17.16
N SER A 57 3.58 11.65 -15.84
CA SER A 57 4.20 10.70 -14.91
C SER A 57 3.66 9.27 -15.08
N LEU A 58 2.37 9.10 -15.38
CA LEU A 58 1.80 7.79 -15.74
C LEU A 58 2.46 7.20 -16.99
N GLN A 59 2.58 7.97 -18.08
CA GLN A 59 3.20 7.47 -19.31
C GLN A 59 4.67 7.10 -19.10
N ALA A 60 5.41 7.89 -18.31
CA ALA A 60 6.80 7.57 -17.97
C ALA A 60 6.91 6.25 -17.18
N ALA A 61 6.04 6.03 -16.19
CA ALA A 61 6.03 4.80 -15.40
C ALA A 61 5.63 3.58 -16.26
N LEU A 62 4.61 3.71 -17.11
CA LEU A 62 4.19 2.65 -18.02
C LEU A 62 5.28 2.28 -19.04
N ALA A 63 6.00 3.27 -19.59
CA ALA A 63 7.10 3.04 -20.51
C ALA A 63 8.26 2.30 -19.84
N ALA A 64 8.61 2.67 -18.60
CA ALA A 64 9.65 1.99 -17.83
C ALA A 64 9.25 0.54 -17.50
N ALA A 65 8.02 0.32 -17.03
CA ALA A 65 7.49 -1.00 -16.73
C ALA A 65 7.46 -1.89 -17.99
N ALA A 66 6.93 -1.39 -19.10
CA ALA A 66 6.83 -2.15 -20.34
C ALA A 66 8.20 -2.56 -20.91
N ALA A 67 9.24 -1.77 -20.64
CA ALA A 67 10.59 -2.05 -21.12
C ALA A 67 11.34 -3.10 -20.27
N LYS A 68 10.99 -3.25 -18.99
CA LYS A 68 11.84 -3.92 -18.00
C LYS A 68 11.15 -4.97 -17.12
N ALA A 69 9.84 -4.89 -16.94
CA ALA A 69 9.12 -5.79 -16.05
C ALA A 69 9.23 -7.24 -16.53
N ARG A 70 9.53 -8.14 -15.60
CA ARG A 70 9.72 -9.57 -15.84
C ARG A 70 8.46 -10.40 -15.52
N CYS A 71 7.52 -9.81 -14.78
CA CYS A 71 6.22 -10.40 -14.45
C CYS A 71 5.08 -9.41 -14.74
N ASP A 72 3.84 -9.87 -14.62
CA ASP A 72 2.68 -8.99 -14.83
C ASP A 72 2.66 -7.86 -13.79
N TYR A 73 2.06 -6.73 -14.13
CA TYR A 73 2.05 -5.60 -13.23
C TYR A 73 0.78 -4.74 -13.32
N GLY A 74 0.52 -4.05 -12.23
CA GLY A 74 -0.37 -2.90 -12.16
C GLY A 74 0.35 -1.71 -11.56
N ILE A 75 -0.17 -0.51 -11.80
CA ILE A 75 0.40 0.75 -11.30
C ILE A 75 -0.70 1.57 -10.66
N TYR A 76 -0.47 2.07 -9.45
CA TYR A 76 -1.36 2.98 -8.75
C TYR A 76 -1.13 4.43 -9.18
N ALA A 77 -2.18 5.26 -9.13
CA ALA A 77 -2.04 6.71 -9.14
C ALA A 77 -1.90 7.26 -7.71
N GLY A 78 -1.22 8.39 -7.54
CA GLY A 78 -1.04 9.08 -6.27
C GLY A 78 -1.90 10.31 -6.14
N GLY A 79 -2.65 10.41 -5.05
CA GLY A 79 -3.31 11.65 -4.66
C GLY A 79 -2.33 12.64 -4.03
N THR A 80 -2.50 13.92 -4.34
CA THR A 80 -1.82 15.07 -3.72
C THR A 80 -2.85 16.01 -3.12
N THR A 81 -2.42 17.09 -2.48
CA THR A 81 -3.32 18.12 -1.96
C THR A 81 -4.11 18.88 -3.02
N LEU A 82 -3.73 18.79 -4.30
CA LEU A 82 -4.25 19.66 -5.37
C LEU A 82 -4.85 18.92 -6.58
N ASN A 83 -4.73 17.58 -6.67
CA ASN A 83 -5.02 16.86 -7.91
C ASN A 83 -6.29 15.98 -7.89
N ALA A 84 -7.19 16.08 -6.91
CA ALA A 84 -8.34 15.16 -6.77
C ALA A 84 -9.16 14.97 -8.07
N ALA A 85 -9.50 16.08 -8.75
CA ALA A 85 -10.22 16.00 -10.03
C ALA A 85 -9.34 15.48 -11.18
N ALA A 86 -8.07 15.91 -11.25
CA ALA A 86 -7.16 15.54 -12.33
C ALA A 86 -6.74 14.07 -12.26
N VAL A 87 -6.44 13.55 -11.07
CA VAL A 87 -6.01 12.16 -10.87
C VAL A 87 -7.15 11.18 -11.14
N ALA A 88 -8.41 11.57 -10.89
CA ALA A 88 -9.58 10.75 -11.21
C ALA A 88 -9.68 10.42 -12.70
N ALA A 89 -9.18 11.28 -13.59
CA ALA A 89 -9.14 11.01 -15.02
C ALA A 89 -8.16 9.87 -15.39
N LEU A 90 -7.20 9.55 -14.52
CA LEU A 90 -6.27 8.44 -14.72
C LEU A 90 -6.89 7.09 -14.37
N ALA A 91 -8.05 7.07 -13.71
CA ALA A 91 -8.66 5.85 -13.18
C ALA A 91 -8.74 4.72 -14.21
N PRO A 92 -9.16 4.91 -15.48
CA PRO A 92 -9.22 3.82 -16.46
C PRO A 92 -7.88 3.13 -16.75
N HIS A 93 -6.76 3.81 -16.52
CA HIS A 93 -5.42 3.37 -16.91
C HIS A 93 -4.54 2.92 -15.74
N THR A 94 -5.08 2.95 -14.52
CA THR A 94 -4.36 2.53 -13.31
C THR A 94 -5.10 1.43 -12.56
N THR A 95 -4.40 0.77 -11.65
CA THR A 95 -4.97 -0.25 -10.76
C THR A 95 -5.93 0.37 -9.75
N GLY A 96 -5.59 1.55 -9.24
CA GLY A 96 -6.33 2.25 -8.19
C GLY A 96 -5.68 3.58 -7.81
N LEU A 97 -6.23 4.23 -6.80
CA LEU A 97 -5.67 5.43 -6.19
C LEU A 97 -5.03 5.11 -4.85
N LYS A 98 -3.79 5.54 -4.61
CA LYS A 98 -3.11 5.50 -3.31
C LYS A 98 -3.09 6.89 -2.70
N LEU A 99 -3.58 6.99 -1.47
CA LEU A 99 -3.54 8.20 -0.63
C LEU A 99 -2.60 7.96 0.55
N TYR A 100 -1.74 8.95 0.84
CA TYR A 100 -0.81 8.90 1.97
C TYR A 100 -1.27 9.85 3.07
N LEU A 101 -1.84 9.32 4.15
CA LEU A 101 -2.44 10.11 5.23
C LEU A 101 -1.49 10.38 6.40
N ASN A 102 -0.33 9.73 6.39
CA ASN A 102 0.74 9.91 7.36
C ASN A 102 2.03 10.34 6.65
N GLU A 103 3.15 10.32 7.37
CA GLU A 103 4.45 10.66 6.81
C GLU A 103 4.74 9.84 5.55
N THR A 104 5.11 10.54 4.48
CA THR A 104 5.49 9.95 3.19
C THR A 104 6.53 10.84 2.53
N TYR A 105 7.12 10.35 1.45
CA TYR A 105 8.10 11.11 0.67
C TYR A 105 7.40 12.07 -0.30
N GLY A 106 7.92 13.29 -0.38
CA GLY A 106 7.52 14.28 -1.37
C GLY A 106 6.11 14.87 -1.16
N GLN A 107 5.45 15.23 -2.25
CA GLN A 107 4.22 16.02 -2.28
C GLN A 107 2.92 15.20 -2.10
N LEU A 108 3.04 13.94 -1.66
CA LEU A 108 1.92 12.99 -1.60
C LEU A 108 1.17 12.98 -0.27
N ARG A 109 1.72 13.63 0.77
CA ARG A 109 1.08 13.67 2.09
C ARG A 109 -0.23 14.48 2.03
N ILE A 110 -1.30 13.88 2.54
CA ILE A 110 -2.62 14.50 2.71
C ILE A 110 -2.95 14.46 4.20
N ASP A 111 -2.93 15.61 4.86
CA ASP A 111 -3.28 15.78 6.28
C ASP A 111 -4.55 16.63 6.50
N ASP A 112 -5.23 17.00 5.42
CA ASP A 112 -6.52 17.70 5.43
C ASP A 112 -7.66 16.73 5.07
N LEU A 113 -8.64 16.61 5.97
CA LEU A 113 -9.83 15.78 5.77
C LEU A 113 -10.69 16.25 4.59
N ALA A 114 -10.73 17.55 4.28
CA ALA A 114 -11.45 18.08 3.13
C ALA A 114 -10.82 17.61 1.81
N VAL A 115 -9.48 17.56 1.77
CA VAL A 115 -8.73 17.02 0.62
C VAL A 115 -8.96 15.51 0.49
N LEU A 116 -8.91 14.77 1.59
CA LEU A 116 -9.21 13.33 1.60
C LEU A 116 -10.63 13.04 1.09
N GLN A 117 -11.61 13.81 1.56
CA GLN A 117 -13.00 13.73 1.11
C GLN A 117 -13.12 14.03 -0.39
N ALA A 118 -12.43 15.07 -0.89
CA ALA A 118 -12.45 15.42 -2.31
C ALA A 118 -11.93 14.27 -3.19
N HIS A 119 -10.84 13.60 -2.79
CA HIS A 119 -10.35 12.40 -3.48
C HIS A 119 -11.35 11.25 -3.47
N MET A 120 -11.95 10.97 -2.32
CA MET A 120 -12.92 9.89 -2.18
C MET A 120 -14.17 10.10 -3.03
N GLN A 121 -14.60 11.36 -3.20
CA GLN A 121 -15.74 11.73 -4.04
C GLN A 121 -15.39 11.77 -5.54
N ALA A 122 -14.22 12.29 -5.91
CA ALA A 122 -13.83 12.44 -7.30
C ALA A 122 -13.42 11.12 -7.96
N TRP A 123 -12.74 10.23 -7.23
CA TRP A 123 -12.29 8.96 -7.77
C TRP A 123 -13.45 7.98 -7.96
N PRO A 124 -13.61 7.32 -9.15
CA PRO A 124 -14.75 6.45 -9.40
C PRO A 124 -14.95 5.37 -8.33
N ALA A 125 -16.15 5.28 -7.76
CA ALA A 125 -16.45 4.37 -6.65
C ALA A 125 -16.29 2.88 -7.00
N THR A 126 -16.34 2.54 -8.30
CA THR A 126 -16.10 1.18 -8.81
C THR A 126 -14.62 0.83 -8.93
N ARG A 127 -13.70 1.77 -8.66
CA ARG A 127 -12.25 1.57 -8.78
C ARG A 127 -11.59 1.55 -7.38
N PRO A 128 -10.57 0.70 -7.16
CA PRO A 128 -9.88 0.61 -5.87
C PRO A 128 -9.30 1.94 -5.38
N LEU A 129 -9.38 2.17 -4.07
CA LEU A 129 -8.72 3.27 -3.37
C LEU A 129 -8.09 2.74 -2.08
N LEU A 130 -6.81 3.03 -1.91
CA LEU A 130 -5.98 2.54 -0.84
C LEU A 130 -5.45 3.72 -0.01
N CYS A 131 -5.39 3.55 1.30
CA CYS A 131 -4.84 4.54 2.21
C CYS A 131 -3.66 3.96 2.99
N HIS A 132 -2.51 4.62 2.93
CA HIS A 132 -1.55 4.56 4.04
C HIS A 132 -2.16 5.36 5.18
N ALA A 133 -2.62 4.67 6.22
CA ALA A 133 -3.27 5.30 7.37
C ALA A 133 -2.82 4.61 8.66
N GLU A 134 -2.38 5.40 9.64
CA GLU A 134 -1.97 4.94 10.96
C GLU A 134 -2.77 5.62 12.07
N GLY A 135 -3.03 4.90 13.16
CA GLY A 135 -3.72 5.44 14.32
C GLY A 135 -5.08 6.04 13.97
N LEU A 136 -5.28 7.32 14.27
CA LEU A 136 -6.55 8.03 14.04
C LEU A 136 -6.90 8.23 12.56
N ASN A 137 -5.94 8.08 11.64
CA ASN A 137 -6.23 8.18 10.21
C ASN A 137 -6.98 6.96 9.68
N VAL A 138 -6.89 5.79 10.34
CA VAL A 138 -7.65 4.59 9.98
C VAL A 138 -9.16 4.82 10.11
N PRO A 139 -9.71 5.19 11.29
CA PRO A 139 -11.13 5.49 11.41
C PRO A 139 -11.56 6.70 10.56
N ALA A 140 -10.70 7.71 10.38
CA ALA A 140 -11.00 8.86 9.52
C ALA A 140 -11.20 8.45 8.06
N ALA A 141 -10.31 7.61 7.51
CA ALA A 141 -10.43 7.08 6.15
C ALA A 141 -11.70 6.22 5.99
N ILE A 142 -12.01 5.35 6.96
CA ILE A 142 -13.21 4.52 6.94
C ILE A 142 -14.48 5.38 6.96
N LEU A 143 -14.52 6.39 7.83
CA LEU A 143 -15.66 7.30 7.95
C LEU A 143 -15.90 8.08 6.64
N LEU A 144 -14.85 8.66 6.05
CA LEU A 144 -14.99 9.42 4.82
C LEU A 144 -15.35 8.52 3.63
N ALA A 145 -14.86 7.27 3.59
CA ALA A 145 -15.25 6.31 2.55
C ALA A 145 -16.72 5.92 2.66
N MET A 146 -17.23 5.74 3.89
CA MET A 146 -18.65 5.52 4.16
C MET A 146 -19.50 6.71 3.72
N LEU A 147 -19.09 7.95 4.03
CA LEU A 147 -19.79 9.16 3.60
C LEU A 147 -19.78 9.34 2.07
N ALA A 148 -18.71 8.92 1.41
CA ALA A 148 -18.59 8.88 -0.05
C ALA A 148 -19.23 7.64 -0.69
N GLN A 149 -19.93 6.80 0.09
CA GLN A 149 -20.63 5.59 -0.36
C GLN A 149 -19.75 4.65 -1.20
N ARG A 150 -18.51 4.44 -0.76
CA ARG A 150 -17.51 3.65 -1.49
C ARG A 150 -16.71 2.74 -0.56
N SER A 151 -15.99 1.80 -1.18
CA SER A 151 -15.00 0.99 -0.45
C SER A 151 -13.67 1.72 -0.26
N VAL A 152 -12.95 1.31 0.78
CA VAL A 152 -11.56 1.71 1.05
C VAL A 152 -10.73 0.49 1.48
N HIS A 153 -9.48 0.47 1.06
CA HIS A 153 -8.49 -0.50 1.52
C HIS A 153 -7.44 0.18 2.41
N ILE A 154 -7.20 -0.36 3.61
CA ILE A 154 -6.21 0.16 4.55
C ILE A 154 -4.91 -0.64 4.38
N CYS A 155 -3.85 0.04 3.95
CA CYS A 155 -2.54 -0.56 3.76
C CYS A 155 -1.87 -0.92 5.10
N HIS A 156 -1.04 -1.98 5.06
CA HIS A 156 -0.06 -2.38 6.08
C HIS A 156 -0.49 -2.10 7.53
N VAL A 157 -1.63 -2.64 7.95
CA VAL A 157 -2.15 -2.50 9.33
C VAL A 157 -1.15 -3.11 10.30
N SER A 158 -0.80 -2.37 11.36
CA SER A 158 0.35 -2.71 12.20
C SER A 158 0.03 -2.84 13.69
N ARG A 159 -1.14 -2.37 14.13
CA ARG A 159 -1.52 -2.31 15.57
C ARG A 159 -2.84 -3.01 15.87
N ALA A 160 -2.95 -3.52 17.10
CA ALA A 160 -4.16 -4.11 17.65
C ALA A 160 -5.34 -3.12 17.65
N ALA A 161 -5.06 -1.83 17.93
CA ALA A 161 -6.08 -0.79 17.91
C ALA A 161 -6.65 -0.55 16.49
N GLU A 162 -5.78 -0.56 15.48
CA GLU A 162 -6.17 -0.35 14.07
C GLU A 162 -7.01 -1.53 13.57
N ILE A 163 -6.59 -2.76 13.84
CA ILE A 163 -7.32 -3.95 13.40
C ILE A 163 -8.66 -4.12 14.13
N ALA A 164 -8.76 -3.66 15.39
CA ALA A 164 -10.02 -3.64 16.13
C ALA A 164 -11.04 -2.67 15.49
N VAL A 165 -10.60 -1.50 15.03
CA VAL A 165 -11.44 -0.55 14.29
C VAL A 165 -11.95 -1.17 12.98
N ILE A 166 -11.08 -1.81 12.21
CA ILE A 166 -11.44 -2.45 10.94
C ILE A 166 -12.43 -3.60 11.17
N ARG A 167 -12.20 -4.44 12.17
CA ARG A 167 -13.13 -5.51 12.57
C ARG A 167 -14.51 -4.95 12.92
N ALA A 168 -14.56 -3.88 13.72
CA ALA A 168 -15.80 -3.24 14.12
C ALA A 168 -16.54 -2.59 12.93
N ALA A 169 -15.82 -2.09 11.93
CA ALA A 169 -16.38 -1.57 10.70
C ALA A 169 -16.95 -2.69 9.81
N LYS A 170 -16.21 -3.78 9.60
CA LYS A 170 -16.68 -4.97 8.88
C LYS A 170 -17.93 -5.58 9.51
N ALA A 171 -17.97 -5.69 10.84
CA ALA A 171 -19.14 -6.21 11.57
C ALA A 171 -20.41 -5.35 11.38
N ARG A 172 -20.26 -4.08 11.00
CA ARG A 172 -21.36 -3.17 10.65
C ARG A 172 -21.70 -3.18 9.16
N GLY A 173 -21.06 -4.03 8.36
CA GLY A 173 -21.25 -4.10 6.91
C GLY A 173 -20.60 -2.97 6.13
N LEU A 174 -19.67 -2.22 6.72
CA LEU A 174 -18.93 -1.20 5.99
C LEU A 174 -17.95 -1.85 5.00
N ALA A 175 -17.86 -1.28 3.79
CA ALA A 175 -17.01 -1.77 2.71
C ALA A 175 -15.53 -1.40 2.94
N VAL A 176 -14.92 -2.00 3.96
CA VAL A 176 -13.49 -1.84 4.26
C VAL A 176 -12.76 -3.15 4.10
N THR A 177 -11.59 -3.10 3.48
CA THR A 177 -10.61 -4.19 3.47
C THR A 177 -9.28 -3.69 4.01
N CYS A 178 -8.38 -4.60 4.38
CA CYS A 178 -7.04 -4.24 4.78
C CYS A 178 -6.01 -5.32 4.47
N GLU A 179 -4.75 -4.90 4.46
CA GLU A 179 -3.60 -5.80 4.39
C GLU A 179 -2.73 -5.66 5.63
N VAL A 180 -1.91 -6.68 5.88
CA VAL A 180 -0.81 -6.64 6.84
C VAL A 180 0.48 -7.05 6.13
N THR A 181 1.63 -6.72 6.70
CA THR A 181 2.92 -7.08 6.10
C THR A 181 3.58 -8.25 6.83
N PRO A 182 4.48 -8.99 6.15
CA PRO A 182 5.29 -10.00 6.81
C PRO A 182 6.10 -9.46 7.99
N HIS A 183 6.64 -8.24 7.90
CA HIS A 183 7.46 -7.69 8.98
C HIS A 183 6.64 -7.31 10.22
N HIS A 184 5.38 -6.87 10.09
CA HIS A 184 4.50 -6.68 11.26
C HIS A 184 3.98 -7.99 11.86
N LEU A 185 3.93 -9.07 11.07
CA LEU A 185 3.58 -10.41 11.55
C LEU A 185 4.76 -11.13 12.23
N LEU A 186 5.99 -10.89 11.76
CA LEU A 186 7.15 -11.69 12.15
C LEU A 186 8.14 -10.97 13.05
N LEU A 187 8.16 -9.63 13.03
CA LEU A 187 9.09 -8.83 13.81
C LEU A 187 8.35 -7.91 14.79
N THR A 188 9.06 -7.51 15.83
CA THR A 188 8.60 -6.61 16.89
C THR A 188 9.62 -5.51 17.16
N GLN A 189 9.27 -4.58 18.04
CA GLN A 189 10.19 -3.56 18.55
C GLN A 189 11.44 -4.16 19.21
N ALA A 190 11.36 -5.37 19.78
CA ALA A 190 12.53 -6.05 20.35
C ALA A 190 13.54 -6.43 19.26
N ASP A 191 13.06 -6.87 18.09
CA ASP A 191 13.90 -7.18 16.93
C ASP A 191 14.50 -5.90 16.33
N ALA A 192 13.71 -4.81 16.26
CA ALA A 192 14.21 -3.51 15.83
C ALA A 192 15.42 -3.04 16.65
N ALA A 193 15.38 -3.22 17.98
CA ALA A 193 16.45 -2.82 18.87
C ALA A 193 17.77 -3.60 18.64
N ALA A 194 17.70 -4.78 18.03
CA ALA A 194 18.86 -5.59 17.68
C ALA A 194 19.45 -5.23 16.31
N LEU A 195 18.74 -4.44 15.49
CA LEU A 195 19.21 -4.02 14.18
C LEU A 195 20.17 -2.82 14.28
N PRO A 196 21.14 -2.71 13.36
CA PRO A 196 21.94 -1.49 13.23
C PRO A 196 21.06 -0.25 13.09
N SER A 197 21.52 0.87 13.67
CA SER A 197 20.82 2.15 13.61
C SER A 197 20.38 2.50 12.18
N GLY A 198 19.11 2.91 12.03
CA GLY A 198 18.51 3.25 10.74
C GLY A 198 17.94 2.05 9.95
N ARG A 199 18.29 0.79 10.27
CA ARG A 199 17.78 -0.39 9.54
C ARG A 199 16.42 -0.87 9.98
N SER A 200 15.92 -0.40 11.12
CA SER A 200 14.57 -0.69 11.62
C SER A 200 13.54 0.39 11.24
N GLU A 201 13.96 1.44 10.52
CA GLU A 201 13.07 2.54 10.15
C GLU A 201 12.09 2.10 9.06
N VAL A 202 10.86 1.83 9.49
CA VAL A 202 9.73 1.47 8.65
C VAL A 202 8.51 2.28 9.08
N ARG A 203 7.57 2.50 8.16
CA ARG A 203 6.29 3.16 8.42
C ARG A 203 5.18 2.29 7.84
N PRO A 204 4.28 1.73 8.67
CA PRO A 204 4.20 1.88 10.13
C PRO A 204 5.37 1.21 10.88
N ALA A 205 5.78 1.79 12.01
CA ALA A 205 6.88 1.24 12.82
C ALA A 205 6.56 -0.16 13.37
N LEU A 206 7.60 -0.98 13.62
CA LEU A 206 7.42 -2.25 14.33
C LEU A 206 6.88 -2.01 15.75
N ASN A 207 5.90 -2.80 16.15
CA ASN A 207 5.19 -2.64 17.42
C ASN A 207 5.52 -3.77 18.41
N ASN A 208 4.82 -3.83 19.54
CA ASN A 208 5.05 -4.83 20.58
C ASN A 208 4.44 -6.21 20.21
N THR A 209 4.71 -7.22 21.04
CA THR A 209 4.22 -8.59 20.85
C THR A 209 2.70 -8.73 20.96
N ALA A 210 2.01 -7.84 21.69
CA ALA A 210 0.55 -7.86 21.77
C ALA A 210 -0.08 -7.38 20.45
N ASP A 211 0.51 -6.36 19.82
CA ASP A 211 0.11 -5.93 18.47
C ASP A 211 0.34 -7.07 17.46
N GLN A 212 1.52 -7.69 17.47
CA GLN A 212 1.82 -8.83 16.59
C GLN A 212 0.83 -9.99 16.77
N ALA A 213 0.51 -10.37 18.02
CA ALA A 213 -0.45 -11.42 18.31
C ALA A 213 -1.86 -11.07 17.82
N ALA A 214 -2.28 -9.81 17.95
CA ALA A 214 -3.57 -9.34 17.45
C ALA A 214 -3.66 -9.41 15.91
N LEU A 215 -2.57 -9.12 15.20
CA LEU A 215 -2.51 -9.25 13.75
C LEU A 215 -2.61 -10.72 13.32
N TRP A 216 -1.89 -11.63 13.96
CA TRP A 216 -2.01 -13.07 13.69
C TRP A 216 -3.43 -13.59 13.95
N GLN A 217 -4.05 -13.18 15.05
CA GLN A 217 -5.44 -13.54 15.33
C GLN A 217 -6.38 -12.98 14.25
N ALA A 218 -6.16 -11.75 13.79
CA ALA A 218 -6.96 -11.15 12.73
C ALA A 218 -6.79 -11.86 11.37
N VAL A 219 -5.61 -12.42 11.08
CA VAL A 219 -5.40 -13.30 9.92
C VAL A 219 -6.23 -14.58 10.07
N GLN A 220 -6.16 -15.24 11.24
CA GLN A 220 -6.91 -16.48 11.49
C GLN A 220 -8.43 -16.26 11.45
N ASP A 221 -8.90 -15.12 11.95
CA ASP A 221 -10.31 -14.75 11.99
C ASP A 221 -10.86 -14.28 10.62
N GLY A 222 -10.01 -14.12 9.61
CA GLY A 222 -10.40 -13.58 8.30
C GLY A 222 -10.73 -12.08 8.31
N VAL A 223 -10.22 -11.32 9.29
CA VAL A 223 -10.34 -9.86 9.29
C VAL A 223 -9.32 -9.23 8.35
N VAL A 224 -8.13 -9.81 8.23
CA VAL A 224 -7.13 -9.39 7.23
C VAL A 224 -7.48 -10.00 5.88
N ASP A 225 -7.53 -9.19 4.83
CA ASP A 225 -7.94 -9.63 3.49
C ASP A 225 -6.75 -10.06 2.61
N CYS A 226 -5.58 -9.45 2.79
CA CYS A 226 -4.37 -9.84 2.10
C CYS A 226 -3.10 -9.64 2.93
N ILE A 227 -2.06 -10.37 2.57
CA ILE A 227 -0.70 -10.12 3.03
C ILE A 227 0.04 -9.52 1.83
N ALA A 228 0.56 -8.32 1.98
CA ALA A 228 1.34 -7.62 0.96
C ALA A 228 2.70 -7.25 1.54
N THR A 229 3.75 -7.24 0.71
CA THR A 229 5.11 -7.15 1.25
C THR A 229 5.43 -5.76 1.79
N ASP A 230 4.81 -4.72 1.21
CA ASP A 230 5.28 -3.34 1.32
C ASP A 230 6.78 -3.29 0.95
N HIS A 231 7.15 -3.94 -0.16
CA HIS A 231 8.54 -4.01 -0.63
C HIS A 231 9.07 -2.59 -0.85
N ALA A 232 9.85 -2.11 0.11
CA ALA A 232 10.37 -0.76 0.15
C ALA A 232 11.92 -0.81 0.15
N PRO A 233 12.56 -1.03 -1.01
CA PRO A 233 14.01 -1.14 -1.10
C PRO A 233 14.70 0.21 -0.90
N HIS A 234 15.75 0.20 -0.07
CA HIS A 234 16.67 1.32 0.19
C HIS A 234 18.10 0.76 0.31
N LEU A 235 19.08 1.50 -0.17
CA LEU A 235 20.49 1.17 0.10
C LEU A 235 20.84 1.49 1.56
N PRO A 236 21.84 0.77 2.14
CA PRO A 236 22.35 1.03 3.50
C PRO A 236 22.88 2.45 3.72
#